data_AF-A0A9N9SBN3-F1
#
_entry.id   AF-A0A9N9SBN3-F1
#
_cell.length_a   1.000
_cell.length_b   1.000
_cell.length_c   1.000
_cell.angle_alpha   90.00
_cell.angle_beta   90.00
_cell.angle_gamma   90.00
#
_symmetry.space_group_name_H-M   'P 1'
#
loop_
_entity.id
_entity.type
_entity.pdbx_description
1 polymer ?
#
loop_
_entity_poly.entity_id
_entity_poly.type
_entity_poly.pdbx_seq_one_letter_code
_entity_poly.pdbx_strand_id
1 'polypeptide(L)'
;MDRKDLKIMKKEFNYLNDETFSLLTKKGVFPYDYIDCLEKLNDTKLPPRESFYNKLNDHHISEEQYAHAQNVWSAFKISDLGTYSDIYLKTDVLLLADVFENFRKKCIASHGLDSAWYYTMPGYTWDAMLKYTKCKLELLNDVDEIMFIERAIRGGISVCSSRYAEANNLHMSDFDPKDPSKYLMYLDVNNLYGWAMSEYLPFGGFSWVDDVENFDVMAIADNAPEGSCLLLCDWKN
;
A
#
# COMPACT_ATOMS: atom_id res chain seq x y z
N MET A 1 4.98 14.21 -0.95
CA MET A 1 5.41 15.13 0.13
C MET A 1 6.28 16.20 -0.52
N ASP A 2 6.04 17.48 -0.25
CA ASP A 2 6.81 18.55 -0.88
C ASP A 2 8.18 18.65 -0.18
N ARG A 3 9.24 19.04 -0.89
CA ARG A 3 10.60 19.17 -0.30
C ARG A 3 10.64 20.15 0.85
N LYS A 4 9.67 21.08 0.94
CA LYS A 4 9.52 21.98 2.10
C LYS A 4 9.14 21.25 3.40
N ASP A 5 8.56 20.06 3.30
CA ASP A 5 8.09 19.28 4.45
C ASP A 5 9.20 18.39 5.07
N LEU A 6 10.38 18.31 4.43
CA LEU A 6 11.57 17.59 4.87
C LEU A 6 12.37 18.34 5.96
N LYS A 7 11.73 18.61 7.10
CA LYS A 7 12.30 19.48 8.14
C LYS A 7 13.50 18.84 8.84
N ILE A 8 13.44 17.54 9.13
CA ILE A 8 14.47 16.80 9.85
C ILE A 8 15.69 16.63 8.94
N MET A 9 15.49 16.17 7.70
CA MET A 9 16.54 16.06 6.68
C MET A 9 17.25 17.40 6.45
N LYS A 10 16.50 18.50 6.27
CA LYS A 10 17.12 19.82 6.07
C LYS A 10 17.88 20.33 7.28
N LYS A 11 17.42 19.99 8.49
CA LYS A 11 18.12 20.35 9.73
C LYS A 11 19.46 19.62 9.82
N GLU A 12 19.48 18.33 9.50
CA GLU A 12 20.69 17.51 9.56
C GLU A 12 21.69 17.87 8.46
N PHE A 13 21.21 18.12 7.25
CA PHE A 13 22.02 18.46 6.08
C PHE A 13 22.01 19.96 5.76
N ASN A 14 21.92 20.82 6.78
CA ASN A 14 21.79 22.28 6.61
C ASN A 14 23.00 22.94 5.91
N TYR A 15 24.13 22.23 5.85
CA TYR A 15 25.36 22.67 5.21
C TYR A 15 25.42 22.35 3.70
N LEU A 16 24.47 21.55 3.19
CA LEU A 16 24.39 21.23 1.77
C LEU A 16 23.65 22.34 1.00
N ASN A 17 24.08 22.58 -0.24
CA ASN A 17 23.31 23.38 -1.17
C ASN A 17 22.12 22.57 -1.75
N ASP A 18 21.20 23.23 -2.45
CA ASP A 18 19.99 22.60 -2.99
C ASP A 18 20.29 21.48 -4.00
N GLU A 19 21.35 21.61 -4.79
CA GLU A 19 21.73 20.61 -5.80
C GLU A 19 22.19 19.31 -5.11
N THR A 20 23.13 19.40 -4.17
CA THR A 20 23.65 18.26 -3.42
C THR A 20 22.58 17.65 -2.51
N PHE A 21 21.74 18.48 -1.88
CA PHE A 21 20.60 18.00 -1.09
C PHE A 21 19.61 17.22 -1.97
N SER A 22 19.36 17.69 -3.21
CA SER A 22 18.44 17.00 -4.11
C SER A 22 18.86 15.57 -4.45
N LEU A 23 20.17 15.28 -4.41
CA LEU A 23 20.69 13.93 -4.62
C LEU A 23 20.24 12.98 -3.50
N LEU A 24 20.16 13.44 -2.25
CA LEU A 24 19.71 12.63 -1.11
C LEU A 24 18.19 12.41 -1.10
N THR A 25 17.42 13.22 -1.83
CA THR A 25 15.95 13.06 -1.89
C THR A 25 15.47 12.11 -2.99
N LYS A 26 16.40 11.61 -3.82
CA LYS A 26 16.11 10.61 -4.85
C LYS A 26 16.27 9.21 -4.27
N LYS A 27 15.64 8.22 -4.92
CA LYS A 27 15.78 6.81 -4.54
C LYS A 27 17.25 6.39 -4.68
N GLY A 28 17.91 6.16 -3.55
CA GLY A 28 19.27 5.61 -3.52
C GLY A 28 19.31 4.15 -3.98
N VAL A 29 20.50 3.69 -4.35
CA VAL A 29 20.79 2.28 -4.63
C VAL A 29 21.97 1.83 -3.79
N PHE A 30 21.96 0.58 -3.36
CA PHE A 30 23.02 0.03 -2.52
C PHE A 30 23.32 -1.43 -2.94
N PRO A 31 24.59 -1.85 -3.02
CA PRO A 31 24.95 -3.17 -3.51
C PRO A 31 24.88 -4.20 -2.37
N TYR A 32 23.67 -4.53 -1.94
CA TYR A 32 23.42 -5.41 -0.78
C TYR A 32 24.14 -6.76 -0.87
N ASP A 33 24.02 -7.43 -2.03
CA ASP A 33 24.62 -8.74 -2.27
C ASP A 33 26.15 -8.69 -2.37
N TYR A 34 26.73 -7.51 -2.64
CA TYR A 34 28.17 -7.33 -2.66
C TYR A 34 28.74 -7.30 -1.25
N ILE A 35 28.03 -6.73 -0.28
CA ILE A 35 28.47 -6.64 1.12
C ILE A 35 28.22 -7.96 1.85
N ASP A 36 29.10 -8.94 1.62
CA ASP A 36 29.07 -10.24 2.30
C ASP A 36 29.99 -10.31 3.54
N CYS A 37 30.85 -9.30 3.74
CA CYS A 37 31.72 -9.16 4.89
C CYS A 37 32.00 -7.69 5.22
N LEU A 38 32.43 -7.41 6.45
CA LEU A 38 32.67 -6.03 6.92
C LEU A 38 33.86 -5.38 6.23
N GLU A 39 34.84 -6.17 5.78
CA GLU A 39 36.06 -5.67 5.14
C GLU A 39 35.75 -4.92 3.85
N LYS A 40 34.70 -5.31 3.11
CA LYS A 40 34.23 -4.63 1.89
C LYS A 40 33.73 -3.21 2.12
N LEU A 41 33.37 -2.85 3.36
CA LEU A 41 33.06 -1.46 3.68
C LEU A 41 34.31 -0.56 3.56
N ASN A 42 35.52 -1.13 3.61
CA ASN A 42 36.75 -0.37 3.39
C ASN A 42 37.11 -0.22 1.90
N ASP A 43 36.30 -0.74 0.98
CA ASP A 43 36.57 -0.62 -0.45
C ASP A 43 36.48 0.83 -0.89
N THR A 44 37.59 1.35 -1.42
CA THR A 44 37.77 2.77 -1.76
C THR A 44 37.17 3.18 -3.10
N LYS A 45 36.45 2.25 -3.76
CA LYS A 45 35.82 2.45 -5.05
C LYS A 45 34.38 2.00 -4.97
N LEU A 46 33.51 2.74 -5.66
CA LEU A 46 32.16 2.27 -5.92
C LEU A 46 32.25 0.94 -6.70
N PRO A 47 31.58 -0.13 -6.23
CA PRO A 47 31.54 -1.41 -6.95
C PRO A 47 31.00 -1.23 -8.37
N PRO A 48 31.40 -2.08 -9.31
CA PRO A 48 30.88 -2.04 -10.67
C PRO A 48 29.37 -2.35 -10.67
N ARG A 49 28.65 -1.90 -11.71
CA ARG A 49 27.19 -2.02 -11.78
C ARG A 49 26.70 -3.46 -11.62
N GLU A 50 27.46 -4.42 -12.12
CA GLU A 50 27.16 -5.85 -12.04
C GLU A 50 27.04 -6.32 -10.58
N SER A 51 27.76 -5.67 -9.66
CA SER A 51 27.70 -5.95 -8.21
C SER A 51 26.45 -5.39 -7.52
N PHE A 52 25.61 -4.62 -8.22
CA PHE A 52 24.30 -4.15 -7.75
C PHE A 52 23.15 -5.08 -8.19
N TYR A 53 23.46 -6.29 -8.66
CA TYR A 53 22.44 -7.29 -8.96
C TYR A 53 21.60 -7.59 -7.72
N ASN A 54 20.28 -7.61 -7.87
CA ASN A 54 19.37 -7.95 -6.78
C ASN A 54 18.86 -9.37 -6.96
N LYS A 55 19.37 -10.32 -6.15
CA LYS A 55 18.95 -11.73 -6.20
C LYS A 55 17.49 -11.96 -5.83
N LEU A 56 16.87 -11.09 -5.02
CA LEU A 56 15.48 -11.24 -4.60
C LEU A 56 14.51 -11.03 -5.77
N ASN A 57 14.86 -10.09 -6.66
CA ASN A 57 14.01 -9.73 -7.79
C ASN A 57 14.56 -10.24 -9.13
N ASP A 58 15.76 -10.85 -9.15
CA ASP A 58 16.44 -11.36 -10.35
C ASP A 58 16.66 -10.29 -11.44
N HIS A 59 17.05 -9.08 -11.02
CA HIS A 59 17.22 -7.93 -11.91
C HIS A 59 18.47 -7.09 -11.58
N HIS A 60 19.09 -6.53 -12.62
CA HIS A 60 20.10 -5.48 -12.50
C HIS A 60 19.46 -4.10 -12.28
N ILE A 61 20.18 -3.20 -11.65
CA ILE A 61 19.83 -1.77 -11.65
C ILE A 61 19.98 -1.17 -13.05
N SER A 62 19.18 -0.14 -13.35
CA SER A 62 19.29 0.58 -14.61
C SER A 62 20.58 1.42 -14.70
N GLU A 63 20.98 1.79 -15.91
CA GLU A 63 22.11 2.72 -16.13
C GLU A 63 21.89 4.05 -15.38
N GLU A 64 20.66 4.56 -15.38
CA GLU A 64 20.28 5.80 -14.70
C GLU A 64 20.46 5.70 -13.18
N GLN A 65 20.10 4.55 -12.59
CA GLN A 65 20.28 4.28 -11.17
C GLN A 65 21.76 4.20 -10.80
N TYR A 66 22.57 3.54 -11.63
CA TYR A 66 24.01 3.46 -11.38
C TYR A 66 24.70 4.81 -11.58
N ALA A 67 24.33 5.58 -12.60
CA ALA A 67 24.80 6.96 -12.79
C ALA A 67 24.43 7.85 -11.59
N HIS A 68 23.24 7.64 -10.99
CA HIS A 68 22.89 8.33 -9.76
C HIS A 68 23.80 7.96 -8.59
N ALA A 69 24.15 6.68 -8.41
CA ALA A 69 25.12 6.25 -7.39
C ALA A 69 26.49 6.89 -7.58
N GLN A 70 26.99 6.94 -8.82
CA GLN A 70 28.25 7.61 -9.17
C GLN A 70 28.22 9.11 -8.86
N ASN A 71 27.09 9.77 -9.15
CA ASN A 71 26.89 11.19 -8.84
C ASN A 71 26.92 11.44 -7.32
N VAL A 72 26.26 10.59 -6.52
CA VAL A 72 26.30 10.67 -5.06
C VAL A 72 27.74 10.44 -4.56
N TRP A 73 28.40 9.38 -5.01
CA TRP A 73 29.79 9.08 -4.64
C TRP A 73 30.73 10.26 -4.88
N SER A 74 30.60 10.89 -6.06
CA SER A 74 31.44 12.02 -6.46
C SER A 74 31.08 13.31 -5.70
N ALA A 75 29.79 13.65 -5.59
CA ALA A 75 29.33 14.89 -4.98
C ALA A 75 29.66 14.96 -3.49
N PHE A 76 29.57 13.82 -2.78
CA PHE A 76 29.85 13.72 -1.35
C PHE A 76 31.31 13.36 -1.05
N LYS A 77 32.16 13.24 -2.08
CA LYS A 77 33.60 12.91 -1.96
C LYS A 77 33.84 11.67 -1.09
N ILE A 78 33.09 10.62 -1.39
CA ILE A 78 33.10 9.39 -0.61
C ILE A 78 34.43 8.67 -0.78
N SER A 79 35.07 8.32 0.34
CA SER A 79 36.38 7.67 0.39
C SER A 79 36.31 6.15 0.33
N ASP A 80 35.21 5.59 0.82
CA ASP A 80 35.02 4.16 1.02
C ASP A 80 33.53 3.79 1.06
N LEU A 81 33.26 2.50 0.88
CA LEU A 81 31.89 1.97 0.78
C LEU A 81 31.14 2.02 2.12
N GLY A 82 31.85 2.08 3.24
CA GLY A 82 31.30 2.33 4.58
C GLY A 82 30.68 3.71 4.68
N THR A 83 31.41 4.75 4.26
CA THR A 83 30.91 6.13 4.19
C THR A 83 29.71 6.24 3.24
N TYR A 84 29.71 5.50 2.13
CA TYR A 84 28.53 5.40 1.26
C TYR A 84 27.32 4.78 1.97
N SER A 85 27.55 3.69 2.71
CA SER A 85 26.53 3.00 3.50
C SER A 85 25.94 3.91 4.57
N ASP A 86 26.77 4.67 5.28
CA ASP A 86 26.35 5.63 6.30
C ASP A 86 25.45 6.72 5.70
N ILE A 87 25.84 7.31 4.57
CA ILE A 87 25.02 8.33 3.89
C ILE A 87 23.70 7.72 3.41
N TYR A 88 23.73 6.52 2.83
CA TYR A 88 22.54 5.80 2.36
C TYR A 88 21.55 5.54 3.52
N LEU A 89 22.03 4.87 4.58
CA LEU A 89 21.21 4.51 5.73
C LEU A 89 20.69 5.75 6.47
N LYS A 90 21.54 6.76 6.68
CA LYS A 90 21.14 8.00 7.33
C LYS A 90 20.05 8.70 6.53
N THR A 91 20.15 8.73 5.21
CA THR A 91 19.15 9.30 4.32
C THR A 91 17.81 8.57 4.45
N ASP A 92 17.81 7.24 4.40
CA ASP A 92 16.60 6.43 4.55
C ASP A 92 15.90 6.67 5.90
N VAL A 93 16.66 6.69 7.00
CA VAL A 93 16.13 6.92 8.35
C VAL A 93 15.51 8.31 8.48
N LEU A 94 16.20 9.34 7.99
CA LEU A 94 15.74 10.72 8.12
C LEU A 94 14.54 11.02 7.20
N LEU A 95 14.51 10.44 5.98
CA LEU A 95 13.34 10.51 5.11
C LEU A 95 12.13 9.83 5.75
N LEU A 96 12.32 8.64 6.33
CA LEU A 96 11.26 7.95 7.05
C LEU A 96 10.75 8.77 8.24
N ALA A 97 11.66 9.38 9.01
CA ALA A 97 11.30 10.25 10.12
C ALA A 97 10.47 11.46 9.66
N ASP A 98 10.87 12.14 8.57
CA ASP A 98 10.11 13.26 8.02
C ASP A 98 8.72 12.82 7.52
N VAL A 99 8.63 11.69 6.80
CA VAL A 99 7.35 11.16 6.33
C VAL A 99 6.43 10.81 7.50
N PHE A 100 6.97 10.13 8.51
CA PHE A 100 6.18 9.68 9.65
C PHE A 100 5.73 10.85 10.54
N GLU A 101 6.59 11.83 10.81
CA GLU A 101 6.23 13.02 11.57
C GLU A 101 5.16 13.87 10.86
N ASN A 102 5.23 13.98 9.54
CA ASN A 102 4.19 14.64 8.77
C ASN A 102 2.88 13.83 8.78
N PHE A 103 2.97 12.51 8.68
CA PHE A 103 1.81 11.62 8.79
C PHE A 103 1.13 11.76 10.16
N ARG A 104 1.87 11.69 11.27
CA ARG A 104 1.35 11.90 12.63
C ARG A 104 0.64 13.23 12.79
N LYS A 105 1.25 14.33 12.34
CA LYS A 105 0.62 15.66 12.38
C LYS A 105 -0.70 15.71 11.64
N LYS A 106 -0.77 15.08 10.46
CA LYS A 106 -2.03 14.98 9.68
C LYS A 106 -3.07 14.12 10.39
N CYS A 107 -2.69 12.98 10.96
CA CYS A 107 -3.59 12.13 11.74
C CYS A 107 -4.21 12.87 12.93
N ILE A 108 -3.39 13.59 13.69
CA ILE A 108 -3.85 14.40 14.82
C ILE A 108 -4.77 15.52 14.34
N ALA A 109 -4.41 16.23 13.27
CA ALA A 109 -5.22 17.32 12.75
C ALA A 109 -6.58 16.83 12.21
N SER A 110 -6.61 15.70 11.50
CA SER A 110 -7.82 15.19 10.83
C SER A 110 -8.74 14.40 11.77
N HIS A 111 -8.18 13.58 12.66
CA HIS A 111 -8.96 12.64 13.48
C HIS A 111 -8.78 12.85 14.98
N GLY A 112 -7.85 13.72 15.40
CA GLY A 112 -7.49 13.91 16.81
C GLY A 112 -6.93 12.64 17.46
N LEU A 113 -6.32 11.77 16.67
CA LEU A 113 -5.66 10.54 17.09
C LEU A 113 -4.21 10.61 16.61
N ASP A 114 -3.26 10.24 17.45
CA ASP A 114 -1.85 10.14 17.06
C ASP A 114 -1.56 8.71 16.60
N SER A 115 -1.12 8.58 15.35
CA SER A 115 -0.86 7.29 14.72
C SER A 115 0.29 6.52 15.38
N ALA A 116 1.15 7.18 16.17
CA ALA A 116 2.22 6.52 16.92
C ALA A 116 1.71 5.65 18.09
N TRP A 117 0.43 5.75 18.48
CA TRP A 117 -0.17 4.89 19.52
C TRP A 117 -0.67 3.55 18.99
N TYR A 118 -0.55 3.30 17.68
CA TYR A 118 -1.08 2.12 17.04
C TYR A 118 0.04 1.32 16.41
N TYR A 119 -0.03 -0.01 16.54
CA TYR A 119 0.92 -0.91 15.89
C TYR A 119 0.78 -0.91 14.37
N THR A 120 -0.45 -0.75 13.87
CA THR A 120 -0.76 -0.82 12.43
C THR A 120 -1.84 0.18 12.03
N MET A 121 -1.89 0.50 10.73
CA MET A 121 -2.87 1.42 10.17
C MET A 121 -4.34 0.97 10.36
N PRO A 122 -4.68 -0.33 10.19
CA PRO A 122 -6.06 -0.79 10.40
C PRO A 122 -6.59 -0.47 11.80
N GLY A 123 -5.77 -0.67 12.85
CA GLY A 123 -6.16 -0.31 14.23
C GLY A 123 -6.40 1.19 14.40
N TYR A 124 -5.53 2.02 13.82
CA TYR A 124 -5.71 3.47 13.81
C TYR A 124 -7.02 3.87 13.10
N THR A 125 -7.29 3.31 11.91
CA THR A 125 -8.49 3.64 11.14
C THR A 125 -9.77 3.14 11.81
N TRP A 126 -9.70 2.01 12.51
CA TRP A 126 -10.80 1.45 13.29
C TRP A 126 -11.22 2.40 14.41
N ASP A 127 -10.25 2.85 15.23
CA ASP A 127 -10.53 3.80 16.31
C ASP A 127 -10.93 5.17 15.77
N ALA A 128 -10.37 5.60 14.64
CA ALA A 128 -10.81 6.81 13.95
C ALA A 128 -12.29 6.72 13.53
N MET A 129 -12.71 5.57 12.99
CA MET A 129 -14.10 5.29 12.62
C MET A 129 -15.00 5.32 13.86
N LEU A 130 -14.68 4.57 14.92
CA LEU A 130 -15.46 4.53 16.15
C LEU A 130 -15.56 5.92 16.81
N LYS A 131 -14.47 6.69 16.81
CA LYS A 131 -14.44 8.05 17.34
C LYS A 131 -15.34 8.98 16.53
N TYR A 132 -15.43 8.80 15.21
CA TYR A 132 -16.25 9.62 14.33
C TYR A 132 -17.74 9.26 14.46
N THR A 133 -18.09 7.98 14.33
CA THR A 133 -19.48 7.49 14.30
C THR A 133 -20.12 7.44 15.69
N LYS A 134 -19.30 7.28 16.74
CA LYS A 134 -19.75 7.01 18.12
C LYS A 134 -20.61 5.75 18.26
N CYS A 135 -20.59 4.87 17.26
CA CYS A 135 -21.33 3.62 17.33
C CYS A 135 -20.75 2.73 18.45
N LYS A 136 -21.62 1.90 19.03
CA LYS A 136 -21.23 0.85 19.98
C LYS A 136 -21.44 -0.47 19.27
N LEU A 137 -20.34 -1.11 18.91
CA LEU A 137 -20.37 -2.43 18.30
C LEU A 137 -20.67 -3.47 19.38
N GLU A 138 -21.64 -4.33 19.13
CA GLU A 138 -21.87 -5.52 19.94
C GLU A 138 -20.75 -6.53 19.72
N LEU A 139 -20.28 -7.14 20.81
CA LEU A 139 -19.34 -8.25 20.75
C LEU A 139 -20.14 -9.55 20.67
N LEU A 140 -19.89 -10.35 19.64
CA LEU A 140 -20.42 -11.70 19.54
C LEU A 140 -19.77 -12.58 20.61
N ASN A 141 -20.60 -13.19 21.45
CA ASN A 141 -20.15 -14.09 22.52
C ASN A 141 -20.52 -15.55 22.26
N ASP A 142 -21.41 -15.80 21.31
CA ASP A 142 -21.81 -17.13 20.90
C ASP A 142 -20.85 -17.67 19.82
N VAL A 143 -20.32 -18.87 20.04
CA VAL A 143 -19.35 -19.49 19.13
C VAL A 143 -19.97 -19.86 17.79
N ASP A 144 -21.24 -20.24 17.76
CA ASP A 144 -21.94 -20.63 16.54
C ASP A 144 -22.25 -19.40 15.68
N GLU A 145 -22.59 -18.26 16.29
CA GLU A 145 -22.73 -16.97 15.59
C GLU A 145 -21.40 -16.52 14.95
N ILE A 146 -20.30 -16.62 15.71
CA ILE A 146 -18.96 -16.29 15.20
C ILE A 146 -18.61 -17.18 14.02
N MET A 147 -18.73 -18.51 14.18
CA MET A 147 -18.41 -19.46 13.11
C MET A 147 -19.30 -19.26 11.88
N PHE A 148 -20.57 -18.90 12.06
CA PHE A 148 -21.47 -18.59 10.97
C PHE A 148 -21.00 -17.36 10.19
N ILE A 149 -20.69 -16.25 10.88
CA ILE A 149 -20.22 -15.03 10.24
C ILE A 149 -18.86 -15.24 9.56
N GLU A 150 -17.91 -15.89 10.23
CA GLU A 150 -16.60 -16.20 9.63
C GLU A 150 -16.73 -17.03 8.36
N ARG A 151 -17.63 -18.02 8.34
CA ARG A 151 -17.91 -18.82 7.14
C ARG A 151 -18.66 -18.06 6.06
N ALA A 152 -19.33 -16.96 6.38
CA ALA A 152 -20.01 -16.10 5.41
C ALA A 152 -19.07 -15.07 4.77
N ILE A 153 -17.95 -14.72 5.40
CA ILE A 153 -17.00 -13.73 4.85
C ILE A 153 -16.41 -14.23 3.52
N ARG A 154 -16.51 -13.39 2.49
CA ARG A 154 -15.90 -13.60 1.16
C ARG A 154 -15.08 -12.38 0.78
N GLY A 155 -14.01 -12.62 0.03
CA GLY A 155 -13.21 -11.55 -0.57
C GLY A 155 -13.86 -10.97 -1.82
N GLY A 156 -13.13 -10.12 -2.53
CA GLY A 156 -13.57 -9.58 -3.82
C GLY A 156 -13.73 -10.68 -4.87
N ILE A 157 -14.75 -10.56 -5.72
CA ILE A 157 -15.00 -11.45 -6.83
C ILE A 157 -13.95 -11.21 -7.92
N SER A 158 -13.25 -12.27 -8.35
CA SER A 158 -12.32 -12.24 -9.48
C SER A 158 -12.75 -13.26 -10.52
N VAL A 159 -13.11 -12.79 -11.72
CA VAL A 159 -13.63 -13.63 -12.81
C VAL A 159 -12.85 -13.35 -14.08
N CYS A 160 -12.39 -14.43 -14.72
CA CYS A 160 -11.77 -14.39 -16.04
C CYS A 160 -12.70 -15.11 -17.04
N SER A 161 -13.53 -14.34 -17.72
CA SER A 161 -14.51 -14.90 -18.69
C SER A 161 -13.88 -15.32 -20.01
N SER A 162 -12.71 -14.76 -20.37
CA SER A 162 -11.90 -15.16 -21.53
C SER A 162 -10.43 -15.18 -21.15
N ARG A 163 -9.71 -16.23 -21.57
CA ARG A 163 -8.27 -16.41 -21.25
C ARG A 163 -7.38 -15.38 -21.93
N TYR A 164 -7.78 -14.89 -23.10
CA TYR A 164 -7.01 -13.93 -23.87
C TYR A 164 -7.92 -13.00 -24.67
N ALA A 165 -7.59 -11.72 -24.67
CA ALA A 165 -8.22 -10.75 -25.52
C ALA A 165 -7.20 -9.68 -25.91
N GLU A 166 -6.95 -9.57 -27.20
CA GLU A 166 -6.12 -8.52 -27.78
C GLU A 166 -7.01 -7.45 -28.43
N ALA A 167 -6.62 -6.19 -28.30
CA ALA A 167 -7.26 -5.09 -29.02
C ALA A 167 -6.71 -5.02 -30.45
N ASN A 168 -7.56 -4.66 -31.42
CA ASN A 168 -7.15 -4.35 -32.79
C ASN A 168 -7.94 -3.13 -33.25
N ASN A 169 -7.37 -1.94 -33.15
CA ASN A 169 -8.06 -0.72 -33.56
C ASN A 169 -7.10 0.32 -34.15
N LEU A 170 -7.67 1.27 -34.90
CA LEU A 170 -6.97 2.28 -35.71
C LEU A 170 -6.01 3.19 -34.92
N HIS A 171 -6.08 3.20 -33.59
CA HIS A 171 -5.22 4.00 -32.73
C HIS A 171 -3.96 3.25 -32.26
N MET A 172 -3.84 1.96 -32.58
CA MET A 172 -2.70 1.13 -32.21
C MET A 172 -1.63 1.13 -33.30
N SER A 173 -0.36 1.08 -32.90
CA SER A 173 0.79 1.10 -33.82
C SER A 173 0.89 -0.14 -34.72
N ASP A 174 0.27 -1.22 -34.29
CA ASP A 174 0.28 -2.57 -34.85
C ASP A 174 -1.10 -3.00 -35.42
N PHE A 175 -1.96 -2.02 -35.72
CA PHE A 175 -3.28 -2.27 -36.31
C PHE A 175 -3.19 -3.07 -37.63
N ASP A 176 -3.90 -4.20 -37.70
CA ASP A 176 -4.07 -4.96 -38.94
C ASP A 176 -5.48 -4.72 -39.52
N PRO A 177 -5.62 -4.08 -40.71
CA PRO A 177 -6.90 -3.87 -41.36
C PRO A 177 -7.57 -5.16 -41.86
N LYS A 178 -6.86 -6.29 -41.88
CA LYS A 178 -7.43 -7.60 -42.25
C LYS A 178 -8.21 -8.24 -41.11
N ASP A 179 -7.89 -7.88 -39.88
CA ASP A 179 -8.53 -8.41 -38.68
C ASP A 179 -9.70 -7.52 -38.24
N PRO A 180 -10.72 -8.09 -37.57
CA PRO A 180 -11.87 -7.32 -37.10
C PRO A 180 -11.44 -6.26 -36.09
N SER A 181 -12.08 -5.09 -36.14
CA SER A 181 -11.83 -4.04 -35.16
C SER A 181 -12.33 -4.46 -33.78
N LYS A 182 -11.45 -4.36 -32.78
CA LYS A 182 -11.70 -4.75 -31.39
C LYS A 182 -11.11 -3.73 -30.43
N TYR A 183 -11.94 -3.29 -29.49
CA TYR A 183 -11.57 -2.36 -28.44
C TYR A 183 -11.64 -3.08 -27.10
N LEU A 184 -10.72 -2.74 -26.19
CA LEU A 184 -10.76 -3.16 -24.79
C LEU A 184 -11.12 -1.95 -23.94
N MET A 185 -12.04 -2.15 -23.01
CA MET A 185 -12.48 -1.11 -22.08
C MET A 185 -12.05 -1.49 -20.67
N TYR A 186 -11.39 -0.56 -19.98
CA TYR A 186 -11.05 -0.71 -18.57
C TYR A 186 -11.95 0.20 -17.74
N LEU A 187 -12.71 -0.39 -16.82
CA LEU A 187 -13.57 0.31 -15.89
C LEU A 187 -13.12 -0.01 -14.47
N ASP A 188 -12.97 1.03 -13.66
CA ASP A 188 -12.55 0.92 -12.26
C ASP A 188 -13.50 1.76 -11.40
N VAL A 189 -14.02 1.15 -10.32
CA VAL A 189 -14.95 1.80 -9.41
C VAL A 189 -14.17 2.51 -8.33
N ASN A 190 -14.24 3.84 -8.32
CA ASN A 190 -13.59 4.66 -7.31
C ASN A 190 -14.11 4.34 -5.90
N ASN A 191 -13.24 3.83 -5.03
CA ASN A 191 -13.53 3.59 -3.61
C ASN A 191 -14.72 2.65 -3.36
N LEU A 192 -14.76 1.49 -4.04
CA LEU A 192 -15.85 0.50 -3.95
C LEU A 192 -16.24 0.16 -2.50
N TYR A 193 -15.28 -0.24 -1.65
CA TYR A 193 -15.59 -0.56 -0.25
C TYR A 193 -15.99 0.66 0.56
N GLY A 194 -15.46 1.85 0.29
CA GLY A 194 -15.87 3.06 0.99
C GLY A 194 -17.31 3.46 0.67
N TRP A 195 -17.76 3.26 -0.58
CA TRP A 195 -19.17 3.40 -0.93
C TRP A 195 -20.03 2.37 -0.18
N ALA A 196 -19.65 1.08 -0.21
CA ALA A 196 -20.39 0.04 0.50
C ALA A 196 -20.45 0.26 2.02
N MET A 197 -19.39 0.80 2.62
CA MET A 197 -19.35 1.16 4.05
C MET A 197 -20.15 2.42 4.40
N SER A 198 -20.64 3.16 3.41
CA SER A 198 -21.54 4.30 3.62
C SER A 198 -23.01 3.90 3.69
N GLU A 199 -23.33 2.65 3.34
CA GLU A 199 -24.66 2.06 3.47
C GLU A 199 -24.93 1.56 4.90
N TYR A 200 -26.17 1.13 5.18
CA TYR A 200 -26.52 0.56 6.48
C TYR A 200 -25.79 -0.76 6.71
N LEU A 201 -25.04 -0.84 7.82
CA LEU A 201 -24.27 -2.02 8.22
C LEU A 201 -24.73 -2.53 9.60
N PRO A 202 -24.68 -3.87 9.82
CA PRO A 202 -25.00 -4.44 11.12
C PRO A 202 -23.95 -4.05 12.15
N PHE A 203 -24.39 -3.65 13.34
CA PHE A 203 -23.50 -3.25 14.44
C PHE A 203 -23.89 -3.84 15.80
N GLY A 204 -25.05 -4.49 15.90
CA GLY A 204 -25.55 -5.17 17.11
C GLY A 204 -27.02 -5.59 16.98
N GLY A 205 -27.55 -6.16 18.06
CA GLY A 205 -28.85 -6.84 18.09
C GLY A 205 -28.82 -8.21 17.42
N PHE A 206 -27.69 -8.93 17.46
CA PHE A 206 -27.57 -10.20 16.76
C PHE A 206 -28.46 -11.29 17.40
N SER A 207 -29.25 -11.96 16.56
CA SER A 207 -30.09 -13.09 16.97
C SER A 207 -30.36 -14.02 15.80
N TRP A 208 -30.53 -15.31 16.08
CA TRP A 208 -30.99 -16.29 15.10
C TRP A 208 -32.44 -16.04 14.69
N VAL A 209 -32.75 -16.33 13.43
CA VAL A 209 -34.12 -16.36 12.91
C VAL A 209 -34.69 -17.77 13.14
N ASP A 210 -35.80 -17.87 13.87
CA ASP A 210 -36.42 -19.17 14.20
C ASP A 210 -37.11 -19.83 13.00
N ASP A 211 -37.85 -19.06 12.19
CA ASP A 211 -38.61 -19.55 11.03
C ASP A 211 -37.93 -19.17 9.71
N VAL A 212 -36.82 -19.85 9.42
CA VAL A 212 -36.04 -19.62 8.19
C VAL A 212 -36.82 -20.01 6.94
N GLU A 213 -37.71 -21.01 7.02
CA GLU A 213 -38.44 -21.52 5.85
C GLU A 213 -39.43 -20.50 5.27
N ASN A 214 -40.02 -19.66 6.12
CA ASN A 214 -40.95 -18.60 5.71
C ASN A 214 -40.30 -17.20 5.65
N PHE A 215 -38.97 -17.11 5.84
CA PHE A 215 -38.27 -15.83 5.86
C PHE A 215 -37.96 -15.33 4.45
N ASP A 216 -38.68 -14.30 4.00
CA ASP A 216 -38.42 -13.63 2.72
C ASP A 216 -37.52 -12.39 2.91
N VAL A 217 -36.22 -12.59 2.73
CA VAL A 217 -35.23 -11.49 2.81
C VAL A 217 -35.43 -10.43 1.73
N MET A 218 -35.99 -10.78 0.57
CA MET A 218 -36.20 -9.84 -0.53
C MET A 218 -37.40 -8.91 -0.28
N ALA A 219 -38.24 -9.22 0.71
CA ALA A 219 -39.32 -8.36 1.15
C ALA A 219 -38.88 -7.25 2.13
N ILE A 220 -37.63 -7.31 2.62
CA ILE A 220 -37.08 -6.32 3.58
C ILE A 220 -36.50 -5.13 2.80
N ALA A 221 -36.86 -3.91 3.22
CA ALA A 221 -36.33 -2.70 2.62
C ALA A 221 -34.87 -2.45 3.05
N ASP A 222 -34.04 -1.87 2.17
CA ASP A 222 -32.63 -1.56 2.44
C ASP A 222 -32.41 -0.63 3.65
N ASN A 223 -33.44 0.15 4.02
CA ASN A 223 -33.42 1.08 5.15
C ASN A 223 -34.24 0.58 6.36
N ALA A 224 -34.57 -0.72 6.40
CA ALA A 224 -35.25 -1.32 7.53
C ALA A 224 -34.43 -1.15 8.83
N PRO A 225 -35.10 -1.04 9.99
CA PRO A 225 -34.42 -0.94 11.28
C PRO A 225 -33.66 -2.22 11.66
N GLU A 226 -34.05 -3.35 11.08
CA GLU A 226 -33.45 -4.66 11.27
C GLU A 226 -32.91 -5.16 9.92
N GLY A 227 -31.68 -5.65 9.93
CA GLY A 227 -31.02 -6.24 8.76
C GLY A 227 -30.87 -7.75 8.90
N SER A 228 -30.41 -8.42 7.84
CA SER A 228 -30.22 -9.87 7.84
C SER A 228 -28.83 -10.24 7.33
N CYS A 229 -28.18 -11.18 8.02
CA CYS A 229 -26.91 -11.77 7.58
C CYS A 229 -27.19 -13.13 6.95
N LEU A 230 -26.87 -13.29 5.66
CA LEU A 230 -27.07 -14.52 4.92
C LEU A 230 -25.73 -15.22 4.67
N LEU A 231 -25.72 -16.54 4.81
CA LEU A 231 -24.62 -17.38 4.36
C LEU A 231 -25.02 -18.03 3.03
N LEU A 232 -24.37 -17.60 1.95
CA LEU A 232 -24.48 -18.25 0.65
C LEU A 232 -23.72 -19.58 0.71
N CYS A 233 -24.44 -20.68 0.90
CA CYS A 233 -23.91 -22.03 0.73
C CYS A 233 -23.72 -22.29 -0.76
N ASP A 234 -22.50 -22.61 -1.18
CA ASP A 234 -22.26 -23.12 -2.53
C ASP A 234 -23.12 -24.38 -2.73
N TRP A 235 -23.97 -24.35 -3.75
CA TRP A 235 -24.77 -25.50 -4.14
C TRP A 235 -23.83 -26.57 -4.71
N LYS A 236 -23.36 -27.48 -3.85
CA LYS A 236 -22.71 -28.71 -4.30
C LYS A 236 -23.79 -29.64 -4.85
N ASN A 237 -23.96 -29.62 -6.17
CA ASN A 237 -24.55 -30.73 -6.92
C ASN A 237 -23.56 -31.91 -6.98
#